data_AF-A0A972BZS9-F1
#
_entry.id   AF-A0A972BZS9-F1
#
_cell.length_a   1.000
_cell.length_b   1.000
_cell.length_c   1.000
_cell.angle_alpha   90.00
_cell.angle_beta   90.00
_cell.angle_gamma   90.00
#
_symmetry.space_group_name_H-M   'P 1'
#
loop_
_entity.id
_entity.type
_entity.pdbx_description
1 polymer ?
#
loop_
_entity_poly.entity_id
_entity_poly.type
_entity_poly.pdbx_seq_one_letter_code
_entity_poly.pdbx_strand_id
1 'polypeptide(L)' 'MKDEQVPMFTAKCRTEQTTGGFRFTFFCAICGAGFTTPFIPGNDQKLALRLAEQEARLHFNRC' A
#
# COMPACT_ATOMS: atom_id res chain seq x y z
N MET A 1 -12.64 9.88 25.95
CA MET A 1 -11.99 10.77 24.97
C MET A 1 -11.92 9.95 23.69
N LYS A 2 -12.68 10.30 22.66
CA LYS A 2 -12.61 9.59 21.38
C LYS A 2 -11.37 10.12 20.69
N ASP A 3 -10.31 9.33 20.70
CA ASP A 3 -9.14 9.55 19.87
C ASP A 3 -9.61 9.57 18.42
N GLU A 4 -9.81 10.77 17.90
CA GLU A 4 -9.97 11.06 16.48
C GLU A 4 -8.61 10.79 15.84
N GLN A 5 -8.30 9.50 15.69
CA GLN A 5 -7.21 9.04 14.85
C GLN A 5 -7.60 9.45 13.44
N VAL A 6 -7.06 10.59 13.00
CA VAL A 6 -6.82 10.90 11.58
C VAL A 6 -6.53 9.56 10.92
N PRO A 7 -7.32 9.11 9.94
CA PRO A 7 -7.26 7.75 9.47
C PRO A 7 -5.87 7.49 8.90
N MET A 8 -5.00 6.95 9.75
CA MET A 8 -3.70 6.47 9.37
C MET A 8 -3.99 5.40 8.34
N PHE A 9 -3.44 5.56 7.14
CA PHE A 9 -3.33 4.53 6.14
C PHE A 9 -2.93 3.23 6.83
N THR A 10 -3.92 2.38 7.14
CA THR A 10 -3.67 1.26 8.05
C THR A 10 -2.79 0.27 7.31
N ALA A 11 -1.64 -0.04 7.90
CA ALA A 11 -0.55 -0.85 7.36
C ALA A 11 -0.89 -2.34 7.13
N LYS A 12 -2.12 -2.67 6.74
CA LYS A 12 -2.46 -3.98 6.19
C LYS A 12 -2.17 -3.91 4.69
N CYS A 13 -0.93 -4.23 4.32
CA CYS A 13 -0.58 -4.48 2.93
C CYS A 13 -0.36 -5.98 2.73
N ARG A 14 -0.94 -6.54 1.68
CA ARG A 14 -0.61 -7.89 1.22
C ARG A 14 0.58 -7.78 0.27
N THR A 15 1.64 -8.50 0.56
CA THR A 15 2.80 -8.59 -0.35
C THR A 15 2.76 -9.93 -1.07
N GLU A 16 2.85 -9.89 -2.39
CA GLU A 16 3.06 -11.06 -3.24
C GLU A 16 4.45 -10.96 -3.86
N GLN A 17 5.35 -11.84 -3.42
CA GLN A 17 6.65 -12.00 -4.05
C GLN A 17 6.50 -12.94 -5.25
N THR A 18 7.00 -12.51 -6.39
CA THR A 18 6.99 -13.28 -7.64
C THR A 18 8.42 -13.39 -8.17
N THR A 19 8.65 -14.27 -9.13
CA THR A 19 9.98 -14.44 -9.74
C THR A 19 10.39 -13.13 -10.44
N GLY A 20 11.32 -12.39 -9.82
CA GLY A 20 11.87 -11.14 -10.34
C GLY A 20 11.27 -9.84 -9.78
N GLY A 21 10.37 -9.91 -8.79
CA GLY A 21 9.83 -8.70 -8.17
C GLY A 21 8.66 -8.90 -7.21
N PHE A 22 7.97 -7.79 -6.92
CA PHE A 22 6.93 -7.71 -5.89
C PHE A 22 5.66 -7.06 -6.42
N ARG A 23 4.52 -7.49 -5.88
CA ARG A 23 3.23 -6.78 -5.96
C ARG A 23 2.71 -6.52 -4.56
N PHE A 24 2.12 -5.35 -4.37
CA PHE A 24 1.56 -4.94 -3.09
C PHE A 24 0.09 -4.62 -3.26
N THR A 25 -0.75 -5.11 -2.34
CA THR A 25 -2.15 -4.69 -2.26
C THR A 25 -2.35 -3.92 -0.96
N PHE A 26 -2.81 -2.68 -1.07
CA PHE A 26 -3.13 -1.81 0.05
C PHE A 26 -4.63 -1.67 0.20
N PHE A 27 -5.09 -1.49 1.43
CA PHE A 27 -6.51 -1.33 1.73
C PHE A 27 -6.72 -0.01 2.49
N CYS A 28 -7.65 0.80 2.00
CA CYS A 28 -8.06 2.01 2.69
C CYS A 28 -9.09 1.67 3.78
N ALA A 29 -8.80 2.05 5.03
CA ALA A 29 -9.72 1.86 6.15
C ALA A 29 -10.96 2.76 6.10
N ILE A 30 -10.94 3.82 5.28
CA ILE A 30 -11.97 4.86 5.23
C ILE A 30 -13.06 4.47 4.24
N CYS A 31 -12.67 4.16 3.01
CA CYS A 31 -13.61 3.79 1.94
C CYS A 31 -13.71 2.28 1.73
N GLY A 32 -12.86 1.47 2.38
CA GLY A 32 -12.81 0.02 2.22
C GLY A 32 -12.23 -0.46 0.88
N ALA A 33 -11.77 0.46 0.02
CA ALA A 33 -11.24 0.11 -1.29
C ALA A 33 -9.84 -0.52 -1.19
N GLY A 34 -9.58 -1.49 -2.07
CA GLY A 34 -8.27 -2.11 -2.25
C GLY A 34 -7.58 -1.58 -3.50
N PHE A 35 -6.29 -1.30 -3.41
CA PHE A 35 -5.44 -0.91 -4.52
C PHE A 35 -4.27 -1.88 -4.65
N THR A 36 -4.17 -2.54 -5.81
CA THR A 36 -3.02 -3.40 -6.14
C THR A 36 -2.05 -2.61 -7.01
N THR A 37 -0.80 -2.51 -6.58
CA THR A 37 0.23 -1.81 -7.34
C THR A 37 0.57 -2.55 -8.62
N PRO A 38 1.10 -1.84 -9.64
CA PRO A 38 1.84 -2.47 -10.72
C PRO A 38 2.95 -3.39 -10.18
N PHE A 39 3.40 -4.32 -11.02
CA PHE A 39 4.56 -5.17 -10.70
C PHE A 39 5.81 -4.31 -10.56
N ILE A 40 6.50 -4.42 -9.43
CA ILE A 40 7.74 -3.70 -9.14
C ILE A 40 8.90 -4.69 -9.28
N PRO A 41 9.71 -4.61 -10.35
CA PRO A 41 10.85 -5.49 -10.54
C PRO A 41 11.95 -5.21 -9.52
N GLY A 42 12.70 -6.24 -9.15
CA GLY A 42 13.87 -6.14 -8.29
C GLY A 42 13.82 -7.10 -7.09
N ASN A 43 14.91 -7.11 -6.33
CA ASN A 43 15.10 -8.04 -5.21
C ASN A 43 15.02 -7.34 -3.84
N ASP A 44 14.96 -6.01 -3.81
CA ASP A 44 14.85 -5.24 -2.57
C ASP A 44 13.38 -4.96 -2.24
N GLN A 45 12.84 -5.76 -1.32
CA GLN A 45 11.48 -5.63 -0.85
C GLN A 45 11.21 -4.28 -0.16
N LYS A 46 12.18 -3.68 0.54
CA LYS A 46 11.99 -2.40 1.25
C LYS A 46 11.88 -1.26 0.27
N LEU A 47 12.72 -1.26 -0.77
CA LEU A 47 12.63 -0.28 -1.85
C LEU A 47 11.31 -0.42 -2.59
N ALA A 48 10.93 -1.66 -2.93
CA ALA A 48 9.69 -1.96 -3.63
C ALA A 48 8.46 -1.54 -2.81
N LEU A 49 8.48 -1.77 -1.48
CA LEU A 49 7.42 -1.33 -0.57
C LEU A 49 7.30 0.20 -0.55
N ARG A 50 8.41 0.95 -0.48
CA ARG A 50 8.35 2.42 -0.46
C ARG A 50 7.77 3.00 -1.75
N LEU A 51 8.12 2.43 -2.91
CA LEU A 51 7.52 2.82 -4.20
C LEU A 51 6.02 2.51 -4.22
N ALA A 52 5.65 1.31 -3.77
CA ALA A 52 4.28 0.86 -3.65
C ALA A 52 3.43 1.74 -2.72
N GLU A 53 3.98 2.19 -1.59
CA GLU A 53 3.32 3.11 -0.66
C GLU A 53 3.08 4.50 -1.27
N GLN A 54 4.02 5.01 -2.08
CA GLN A 54 3.83 6.29 -2.78
C GLN A 54 2.67 6.21 -3.78
N GLU A 55 2.62 5.16 -4.59
CA GLU A 55 1.53 4.91 -5.53
C GLU A 55 0.18 4.78 -4.82
N ALA A 56 0.13 4.02 -3.74
CA ALA A 56 -1.09 3.86 -2.96
C ALA A 56 -1.55 5.19 -2.34
N ARG A 57 -0.63 6.00 -1.79
CA ARG A 57 -0.97 7.33 -1.26
C ARG A 57 -1.55 8.25 -2.33
N LEU A 58 -1.07 8.18 -3.57
CA LEU A 58 -1.66 8.94 -4.69
C LEU A 58 -3.07 8.42 -5.01
N HIS A 59 -3.27 7.11 -5.01
CA HIS A 59 -4.57 6.49 -5.27
C HIS A 59 -5.62 6.86 -4.19
N PHE A 60 -5.21 6.87 -2.92
CA PHE A 60 -6.07 7.17 -1.78
C PHE A 60 -5.96 8.62 -1.28
N ASN A 61 -5.36 9.54 -2.05
CA ASN A 61 -5.14 10.94 -1.69
C ASN A 61 -6.37 11.63 -1.08
N ARG A 62 -7.57 11.25 -1.54
CA ARG A 62 -8.84 11.87 -1.19
C ARG A 62 -9.69 11.07 -0.18
N CYS A 63 -9.18 9.94 0.27
CA CYS A 63 -9.82 9.15 1.32
C CYS A 63 -9.29 9.66 2.66
#